data_AF-E3NCB5-F1
#
_entry.id   AF-E3NCB5-F1
#
_cell.length_a   1.000
_cell.length_b   1.000
_cell.length_c   1.000
_cell.angle_alpha   90.00
_cell.angle_beta   90.00
_cell.angle_gamma   90.00
#
_symmetry.space_group_name_H-M   'P 1'
#
loop_
_entity.id
_entity.type
_entity.pdbx_description
1 polymer ?
#
loop_
_entity_poly.entity_id
_entity_poly.type
_entity_poly.pdbx_seq_one_letter_code
_entity_poly.pdbx_strand_id
1 'polypeptide(L)'
;MTSEIGNLDLENWKKVYEELCEDKRVSNRGIWYFVALSAIVLILIPGHLYLCVFWLTPSWIIEKPIPFYYQKWFLGVYESIIIIYGIIYLIVVYRMHREDGKIMEKYKKYGILMEQEEKRNVEENEN
;
A
#
# COMPACT_ATOMS: atom_id res chain seq x y z
N MET A 1 19.98 19.08 42.13
CA MET A 1 19.11 17.87 42.10
C MET A 1 18.00 18.09 41.08
N THR A 2 18.35 18.35 39.82
CA THR A 2 17.41 18.83 38.77
C THR A 2 17.53 18.04 37.46
N SER A 3 18.31 16.96 37.42
CA SER A 3 18.60 16.21 36.19
C SER A 3 17.72 14.98 35.93
N GLU A 4 16.81 14.63 36.84
CA GLU A 4 15.97 13.43 36.70
C GLU A 4 14.61 13.73 36.05
N ILE A 5 14.10 14.95 36.18
CA ILE A 5 12.78 15.32 35.64
C ILE A 5 12.84 15.54 34.11
N GLY A 6 13.93 16.11 33.59
CA GLY A 6 14.11 16.28 32.14
C GLY A 6 14.44 15.01 31.35
N ASN A 7 14.90 13.93 32.01
CA ASN A 7 15.23 12.67 31.34
C ASN A 7 13.99 11.79 31.11
N LEU A 8 12.99 11.86 31.99
CA LEU A 8 11.78 11.05 31.87
C LEU A 8 10.93 11.46 30.65
N ASP A 9 10.84 12.75 30.35
CA ASP A 9 10.14 13.26 29.16
C ASP A 9 10.91 12.98 27.87
N LEU A 10 12.25 13.11 27.89
CA LEU A 10 13.08 12.82 26.72
C LEU A 10 13.04 11.33 26.33
N GLU A 11 13.00 10.43 27.32
CA GLU A 11 12.92 8.98 27.09
C GLU A 11 11.55 8.59 26.50
N ASN A 12 10.48 9.21 26.99
CA ASN A 12 9.13 9.02 26.44
C ASN A 12 9.04 9.55 24.99
N TRP A 13 9.63 10.72 24.73
CA TRP A 13 9.71 11.31 23.40
C TRP A 13 10.50 10.45 22.41
N LYS A 14 11.65 9.94 22.86
CA LYS A 14 12.47 9.03 22.06
C LYS A 14 11.68 7.79 21.67
N LYS A 15 10.90 7.21 22.61
CA LYS A 15 10.01 6.08 22.34
C LYS A 15 8.93 6.40 21.30
N VAL A 16 8.27 7.54 21.40
CA VAL A 16 7.24 7.97 20.44
C VAL A 16 7.84 8.16 19.04
N TYR A 17 9.05 8.74 18.96
CA TYR A 17 9.76 8.92 17.70
C TYR A 17 10.22 7.59 17.10
N GLU A 18 10.66 6.65 17.93
CA GLU A 18 11.06 5.29 17.51
C GLU A 18 9.87 4.52 16.95
N GLU A 19 8.70 4.58 17.62
CA GLU A 19 7.44 4.01 17.10
C GLU A 19 7.03 4.65 15.76
N LEU A 20 7.11 5.98 15.65
CA LEU A 20 6.86 6.72 14.40
C LEU A 20 7.75 6.23 13.24
N CYS A 21 9.04 6.03 13.52
CA CYS A 21 10.02 5.57 12.54
C CYS A 21 9.75 4.12 12.13
N GLU A 22 9.37 3.26 13.08
CA GLU A 22 9.04 1.88 12.81
C GLU A 22 7.74 1.73 12.01
N ASP A 23 6.69 2.49 12.36
CA ASP A 23 5.43 2.56 11.62
C ASP A 23 5.67 3.05 10.18
N LYS A 24 6.50 4.10 10.00
CA LYS A 24 6.88 4.59 8.67
C LYS A 24 7.64 3.55 7.85
N ARG A 25 8.51 2.76 8.48
CA ARG A 25 9.26 1.67 7.83
C ARG A 25 8.34 0.51 7.39
N VAL A 26 7.34 0.17 8.20
CA VAL A 26 6.34 -0.86 7.88
C VAL A 26 5.41 -0.37 6.76
N SER A 27 4.90 0.87 6.85
CA SER A 27 4.09 1.51 5.81
C SER A 27 4.83 1.56 4.46
N ASN A 28 6.12 1.94 4.47
CA ASN A 28 6.92 1.98 3.24
C ASN A 28 7.02 0.59 2.58
N ARG A 29 7.16 -0.49 3.36
CA ARG A 29 7.11 -1.86 2.81
C ARG A 29 5.75 -2.17 2.15
N GLY A 30 4.64 -1.78 2.78
CA GLY A 30 3.30 -1.92 2.21
C GLY A 30 3.15 -1.19 0.87
N ILE A 31 3.70 0.04 0.78
CA ILE A 31 3.73 0.82 -0.46
C ILE A 31 4.52 0.10 -1.57
N TRP A 32 5.68 -0.47 -1.25
CA TRP A 32 6.45 -1.24 -2.24
C TRP A 32 5.69 -2.47 -2.75
N TYR A 33 4.95 -3.18 -1.88
CA TYR A 33 4.08 -4.27 -2.32
C TYR A 33 2.96 -3.77 -3.24
N PHE A 34 2.35 -2.62 -2.94
CA PHE A 34 1.34 -2.01 -3.79
C PHE A 34 1.89 -1.60 -5.16
N VAL A 35 3.09 -1.00 -5.20
CA VAL A 35 3.79 -0.62 -6.43
C VAL A 35 4.14 -1.84 -7.27
N ALA A 36 4.60 -2.93 -6.65
CA ALA A 36 4.87 -4.18 -7.35
C ALA A 36 3.58 -4.77 -7.95
N LEU A 37 2.48 -4.76 -7.18
CA LEU A 37 1.18 -5.26 -7.66
C LEU A 37 0.61 -4.41 -8.80
N SER A 38 0.73 -3.08 -8.73
CA SER A 38 0.26 -2.19 -9.79
C SER A 38 1.08 -2.36 -11.07
N ALA A 39 2.40 -2.58 -10.97
CA ALA A 39 3.24 -2.90 -12.12
C ALA A 39 2.79 -4.19 -12.83
N ILE A 40 2.38 -5.22 -12.08
CA ILE A 40 1.89 -6.47 -12.65
C ILE A 40 0.55 -6.27 -13.36
N VAL A 41 -0.36 -5.47 -12.79
CA VAL A 41 -1.62 -5.09 -13.45
C VAL A 41 -1.36 -4.36 -14.77
N LEU A 42 -0.37 -3.46 -14.82
CA LEU A 42 0.02 -2.76 -16.05
C LEU A 42 0.58 -3.68 -17.14
N ILE A 43 1.08 -4.87 -16.79
CA ILE A 43 1.48 -5.89 -17.77
C ILE A 43 0.27 -6.74 -18.19
N LEU A 44 -0.62 -7.05 -17.25
CA LEU A 44 -1.79 -7.90 -17.50
C LEU A 44 -2.82 -7.25 -18.43
N ILE A 45 -3.08 -5.95 -18.28
CA ILE A 45 -4.04 -5.20 -19.12
C ILE A 45 -3.68 -5.25 -20.62
N PRO A 46 -2.47 -4.85 -21.07
CA PRO A 46 -2.12 -4.90 -22.48
C PRO A 46 -2.10 -6.32 -23.04
N GLY A 47 -1.69 -7.31 -22.24
CA GLY A 47 -1.80 -8.72 -22.67
C GLY A 47 -3.25 -9.18 -22.83
N HIS A 48 -4.17 -8.70 -21.99
CA HIS A 48 -5.61 -8.97 -22.14
C HIS A 48 -6.15 -8.35 -23.43
N LEU A 49 -5.85 -7.07 -23.66
CA LEU A 49 -6.26 -6.36 -24.87
C LEU A 49 -5.71 -7.01 -26.14
N TYR A 50 -4.44 -7.43 -26.11
CA TYR A 50 -3.81 -8.15 -27.21
C TYR A 50 -4.55 -9.47 -27.51
N LEU A 51 -4.90 -10.24 -26.48
CA LEU A 51 -5.65 -11.49 -26.65
C LEU A 51 -7.07 -11.25 -27.15
N CYS A 52 -7.75 -10.20 -26.68
CA CYS A 52 -9.08 -9.82 -27.17
C CYS A 52 -9.06 -9.42 -28.65
N VAL A 53 -8.08 -8.61 -29.07
CA VAL A 53 -7.89 -8.24 -30.49
C VAL A 53 -7.58 -9.48 -31.32
N PHE A 54 -6.69 -10.35 -30.83
CA PHE A 54 -6.34 -11.60 -31.51
C PHE A 54 -7.53 -12.55 -31.66
N TRP A 55 -8.43 -12.58 -30.68
CA TRP A 55 -9.66 -13.39 -30.72
C TRP A 55 -10.73 -12.82 -31.66
N LEU A 56 -10.85 -11.49 -31.72
CA LEU A 56 -11.76 -10.79 -32.64
C LEU A 56 -11.25 -10.77 -34.08
N THR A 57 -9.96 -11.04 -34.29
CA THR A 57 -9.36 -11.07 -35.63
C THR A 57 -9.94 -12.25 -36.42
N PRO A 58 -10.60 -12.00 -37.56
CA PRO A 58 -11.16 -13.06 -38.39
C PRO A 58 -10.10 -14.09 -38.81
N SER A 59 -10.47 -15.37 -38.77
CA SER A 59 -9.59 -16.50 -39.07
C SER A 59 -8.95 -16.47 -40.47
N TRP A 60 -9.48 -15.67 -41.41
CA TRP A 60 -8.92 -15.50 -42.76
C TRP A 60 -7.71 -14.55 -42.83
N ILE A 61 -7.44 -13.74 -41.80
CA ILE A 61 -6.26 -12.85 -41.74
C ILE A 61 -5.01 -13.59 -41.23
N ILE A 62 -5.18 -14.70 -40.49
CA ILE A 62 -4.10 -15.40 -39.83
C ILE A 62 -3.73 -16.63 -40.67
N GLU A 63 -2.64 -16.55 -41.44
CA GLU A 63 -2.14 -17.60 -42.36
C GLU A 63 -1.95 -18.99 -41.73
N LYS A 64 -1.83 -19.06 -40.39
CA LYS A 64 -1.86 -20.32 -39.63
C LYS A 64 -2.71 -20.13 -38.37
N PRO A 65 -3.99 -20.55 -38.35
CA PRO A 65 -4.77 -20.45 -37.13
C PRO A 65 -4.12 -21.36 -36.06
N ILE A 66 -3.76 -20.77 -34.92
CA ILE A 66 -3.57 -21.54 -33.69
C ILE A 66 -4.86 -22.34 -33.51
N PRO A 67 -4.80 -23.66 -33.23
CA PRO A 67 -6.02 -24.45 -33.16
C PRO A 67 -6.97 -23.82 -32.13
N PHE A 68 -8.22 -23.60 -32.51
CA PHE A 68 -9.24 -22.86 -31.75
C PHE A 68 -9.38 -23.32 -30.29
N TYR A 69 -9.09 -24.60 -30.03
CA TYR A 69 -9.02 -25.19 -28.69
C TYR A 69 -7.96 -24.54 -27.79
N TYR A 70 -6.73 -24.33 -28.30
CA TYR A 70 -5.65 -23.70 -27.55
C TYR A 70 -5.90 -22.21 -27.31
N GLN A 71 -6.56 -21.51 -28.25
CA GLN A 71 -6.92 -20.10 -28.07
C GLN A 71 -7.91 -19.90 -26.92
N LYS A 72 -8.97 -20.73 -26.84
CA LYS A 72 -9.95 -20.70 -25.74
C LYS A 72 -9.31 -21.02 -24.39
N TRP A 73 -8.45 -22.04 -24.35
CA TRP A 73 -7.71 -22.39 -23.13
C TRP A 73 -6.79 -21.27 -22.68
N PHE A 74 -6.06 -20.65 -23.61
CA PHE A 74 -5.16 -19.55 -23.29
C PHE A 74 -5.92 -18.33 -22.76
N LEU A 75 -7.04 -17.96 -23.39
CA LEU A 75 -7.91 -16.89 -22.91
C LEU A 75 -8.45 -17.20 -21.50
N GLY A 76 -8.96 -18.40 -21.27
CA GLY A 76 -9.53 -18.80 -19.98
C GLY A 76 -8.50 -18.85 -18.84
N VAL A 77 -7.28 -19.33 -19.11
CA VAL A 77 -6.18 -19.30 -18.14
C VAL A 77 -5.78 -17.85 -17.84
N TYR A 78 -5.68 -17.01 -18.87
CA TYR A 78 -5.31 -15.61 -18.72
C TYR A 78 -6.35 -14.79 -17.91
N GLU A 79 -7.63 -14.98 -18.20
CA GLU A 79 -8.76 -14.44 -17.43
C GLU A 79 -8.69 -14.88 -15.96
N SER A 80 -8.43 -16.16 -15.71
CA SER A 80 -8.31 -16.69 -14.35
C SER A 80 -7.16 -16.04 -13.58
N ILE A 81 -6.00 -15.83 -14.23
CA ILE A 81 -4.86 -15.12 -13.63
C ILE A 81 -5.26 -13.68 -13.28
N ILE A 82 -5.95 -12.96 -14.17
CA ILE A 82 -6.42 -11.59 -13.92
C ILE A 82 -7.35 -11.55 -12.71
N ILE A 83 -8.34 -12.46 -12.64
CA ILE A 83 -9.31 -12.51 -11.54
C ILE A 83 -8.59 -12.77 -10.22
N ILE A 84 -7.69 -13.75 -10.17
CA ILE A 84 -6.91 -14.06 -8.96
C ILE A 84 -6.08 -12.85 -8.54
N TYR A 85 -5.40 -12.19 -9.50
CA TYR A 85 -4.63 -10.97 -9.22
C TYR A 85 -5.51 -9.82 -8.72
N GLY A 86 -6.69 -9.64 -9.32
CA GLY A 86 -7.66 -8.64 -8.89
C GLY A 86 -8.11 -8.85 -7.44
N ILE A 87 -8.39 -10.09 -7.05
CA ILE A 87 -8.74 -10.43 -5.67
C ILE A 87 -7.58 -10.11 -4.71
N ILE A 88 -6.35 -10.50 -5.06
CA ILE A 88 -5.17 -10.21 -4.23
C ILE A 88 -4.97 -8.69 -4.11
N TYR A 89 -5.09 -7.96 -5.22
CA TYR A 89 -4.96 -6.51 -5.26
C TYR A 89 -5.99 -5.84 -4.33
N LEU A 90 -7.26 -6.23 -4.42
CA LEU A 90 -8.31 -5.71 -3.54
C LEU A 90 -8.03 -5.99 -2.06
N ILE A 91 -7.57 -7.19 -1.72
CA ILE A 91 -7.22 -7.55 -0.33
C ILE A 91 -6.08 -6.65 0.19
N VAL A 92 -5.05 -6.43 -0.62
CA VAL A 92 -3.89 -5.59 -0.23
C VAL A 92 -4.30 -4.14 -0.07
N VAL A 93 -5.04 -3.58 -1.04
CA VAL A 93 -5.57 -2.20 -0.97
C VAL A 93 -6.47 -2.01 0.24
N TYR A 94 -7.35 -2.98 0.50
CA TYR A 94 -8.24 -2.94 1.66
C TYR A 94 -7.45 -2.94 2.97
N ARG A 95 -6.41 -3.79 3.08
CA ARG A 95 -5.55 -3.82 4.27
C ARG A 95 -4.80 -2.51 4.47
N MET A 96 -4.22 -1.96 3.40
CA MET A 96 -3.53 -0.66 3.46
C MET A 96 -4.46 0.46 3.93
N HIS A 97 -5.65 0.60 3.33
CA HIS A 97 -6.62 1.61 3.75
C HIS A 97 -7.05 1.47 5.21
N ARG A 98 -7.22 0.23 5.68
CA ARG A 98 -7.57 -0.04 7.08
C ARG A 98 -6.44 0.32 8.03
N GLU A 99 -5.20 0.08 7.65
CA GLU A 99 -4.01 0.42 8.44
C GLU A 99 -3.78 1.93 8.43
N ASP A 100 -3.86 2.59 7.27
CA ASP A 100 -3.73 4.05 7.13
C ASP A 100 -4.75 4.82 7.98
N GLY A 101 -6.00 4.34 8.05
CA GLY A 101 -7.03 4.94 8.90
C GLY A 101 -6.68 4.88 10.40
N LYS A 102 -6.17 3.75 10.88
CA LYS A 102 -5.74 3.59 12.28
C LYS A 102 -4.51 4.44 12.61
N ILE A 103 -3.55 4.45 11.68
CA ILE A 103 -2.31 5.22 11.82
C ILE A 103 -2.62 6.72 11.87
N MET A 104 -3.52 7.20 11.02
CA MET A 104 -3.94 8.60 10.99
C MET A 104 -4.63 9.03 12.29
N GLU A 105 -5.46 8.17 12.88
CA GLU A 105 -6.09 8.44 14.17
C GLU A 105 -5.07 8.47 15.32
N LYS A 106 -4.09 7.55 15.30
CA LYS A 106 -2.96 7.50 16.25
C LYS A 106 -2.11 8.79 16.15
N TYR A 107 -1.75 9.23 14.94
CA TYR A 107 -0.96 10.45 14.73
C TYR A 107 -1.72 11.73 15.09
N LYS A 108 -3.03 11.79 14.85
CA LYS A 108 -3.84 12.93 15.30
C LYS A 108 -3.80 13.06 16.82
N LYS A 109 -3.85 11.94 17.55
CA LYS A 109 -3.74 11.91 19.01
C LYS A 109 -2.36 12.36 19.49
N TYR A 110 -1.29 11.91 18.84
CA TYR A 110 0.07 12.37 19.15
C TYR A 110 0.26 13.86 18.89
N GLY A 111 -0.26 14.41 17.79
CA GLY A 111 -0.18 15.84 17.50
C GLY A 111 -0.80 16.70 18.59
N ILE A 112 -1.97 16.30 19.12
CA ILE A 112 -2.65 17.02 20.20
C ILE A 112 -1.84 16.95 21.51
N LEU A 113 -1.23 15.80 21.82
CA LEU A 113 -0.39 15.64 23.01
C LEU A 113 0.86 16.52 22.94
N MET A 114 1.51 16.59 21.77
CA MET A 114 2.68 17.45 21.58
C MET A 114 2.35 18.94 21.71
N GLU A 115 1.22 19.38 21.17
CA GLU A 115 0.79 20.79 21.27
C GLU A 115 0.44 21.19 22.71
N GLN A 116 -0.10 20.27 23.50
CA GLN A 116 -0.39 20.51 24.93
C GLN A 116 0.87 20.56 25.78
N GLU A 117 1.87 19.75 25.46
CA GLU A 117 3.14 19.71 26.17
C GLU A 117 4.01 20.94 25.86
N GLU A 118 4.00 21.40 24.60
CA GLU A 118 4.66 22.65 24.21
C GLU A 118 4.05 23.85 24.94
N LYS A 119 2.71 23.94 25.01
CA LYS A 119 2.02 25.00 25.78
C LYS A 119 2.37 24.97 27.27
N ARG A 120 2.48 23.78 27.88
CA ARG A 120 2.85 23.63 29.29
C ARG A 120 4.29 24.09 29.55
N ASN A 121 5.22 23.73 28.67
CA ASN A 121 6.64 24.12 28.78
C ASN A 121 6.86 25.63 28.59
N VAL A 122 6.00 26.31 27.82
CA VAL A 122 6.02 27.77 27.68
C VAL A 122 5.52 28.44 28.96
N GLU A 123 4.40 27.96 29.53
CA GLU A 123 3.85 28.48 30.80
C GLU A 123 4.76 28.25 32.02
N GLU A 124 5.54 27.17 32.03
CA GLU A 124 6.54 26.90 33.07
C GLU A 124 7.82 27.76 32.96
N ASN A 125 8.15 28.27 31.77
CA ASN A 125 9.29 29.17 31.58
C ASN A 125 8.94 30.66 31.80
N GLU A 126 7.65 31.01 31.83
CA GLU A 126 7.17 32.39 32.08
C GLU A 126 6.89 32.68 33.57
N ASN A 127 6.85 31.66 34.44
CA ASN A 127 6.68 31.77 35.90
C ASN A 127 8.01 31.54 36.66
#